data_AF-A0A481RC82-F1
#
_entry.id   AF-A0A481RC82-F1
#
_cell.length_a   1.000
_cell.length_b   1.000
_cell.length_c   1.000
_cell.angle_alpha   90.00
_cell.angle_beta   90.00
_cell.angle_gamma   90.00
#
_symmetry.space_group_name_H-M   'P 1'
#
loop_
_entity.id
_entity.type
_entity.pdbx_description
1 polymer ?
#
loop_
_entity_poly.entity_id
_entity_poly.type
_entity_poly.pdbx_seq_one_letter_code
_entity_poly.pdbx_strand_id
1 'polypeptide(L)'
;MPIDLRRHDPDDAINIRPGTNKAAIVKLLYRNTNLAYTPAEIQNALDLPRGTTSTTLSRLHDDRLIGKTNDGLYHGLERRDDVRRFARSLVQLDEMADRYPEPGLTPDDVEQTGAGARREIPRDRADTEEDQSGEEPAPADWVNSTAAPSTTESNTDADSASGDRE
;
A
#
# COMPACT_ATOMS: atom_id res chain seq x y z
N MET A 1 18.48 0.09 23.19
CA MET A 1 18.10 -1.34 23.06
C MET A 1 19.14 -2.02 22.17
N PRO A 2 19.81 -3.10 22.62
CA PRO A 2 20.74 -3.87 21.79
C PRO A 2 20.00 -4.75 20.77
N ILE A 3 20.63 -5.00 19.63
CA ILE A 3 20.09 -5.81 18.53
C ILE A 3 20.83 -7.16 18.52
N ASP A 4 20.11 -8.28 18.39
CA ASP A 4 20.71 -9.62 18.36
C ASP A 4 21.25 -9.95 16.95
N LEU A 5 22.57 -9.84 16.78
CA LEU A 5 23.27 -10.08 15.52
C LEU A 5 23.20 -11.54 15.04
N ARG A 6 22.76 -12.50 15.87
CA ARG A 6 22.64 -13.92 15.49
C ARG A 6 21.35 -14.25 14.73
N ARG A 7 20.36 -13.33 14.77
CA ARG A 7 19.13 -13.38 13.96
C ARG A 7 19.13 -12.31 12.87
N HIS A 8 20.16 -11.49 12.82
CA HIS A 8 20.35 -10.55 11.74
C HIS A 8 20.88 -11.35 10.56
N ASP A 9 19.98 -11.72 9.66
CA ASP A 9 20.38 -12.21 8.35
C ASP A 9 20.78 -10.98 7.50
N PRO A 10 22.07 -10.83 7.13
CA PRO A 10 22.54 -9.71 6.32
C PRO A 10 22.03 -9.78 4.86
N ASP A 11 21.42 -10.90 4.45
CA ASP A 11 20.76 -11.09 3.16
C ASP A 11 19.25 -10.74 3.20
N ASP A 12 18.73 -10.32 4.36
CA ASP A 12 17.29 -10.35 4.66
C ASP A 12 16.71 -8.94 4.82
N ALA A 13 16.02 -8.52 3.75
CA ALA A 13 15.19 -7.32 3.63
C ALA A 13 15.89 -5.94 3.70
N ILE A 14 15.55 -5.11 2.70
CA ILE A 14 15.80 -3.68 2.74
C ILE A 14 15.15 -3.05 3.96
N ASN A 15 15.97 -2.57 4.89
CA ASN A 15 15.51 -1.81 6.04
C ASN A 15 15.36 -0.31 5.70
N ILE A 16 14.50 -0.03 4.72
CA ILE A 16 14.10 1.34 4.37
C ILE A 16 12.59 1.45 4.53
N ARG A 17 12.16 2.35 5.43
CA ARG A 17 10.74 2.65 5.60
C ARG A 17 10.25 3.59 4.49
N PRO A 18 9.12 3.31 3.83
CA PRO A 18 8.45 4.26 2.95
C PRO A 18 8.20 5.61 3.63
N GLY A 19 8.11 6.69 2.85
CA GLY A 19 7.89 8.05 3.36
C GLY A 19 9.08 8.69 4.09
N THR A 20 10.22 8.00 4.20
CA THR A 20 11.45 8.56 4.80
C THR A 20 12.37 9.19 3.75
N ASN A 21 13.28 10.07 4.21
CA ASN A 21 14.32 10.64 3.34
C ASN A 21 15.19 9.56 2.66
N LYS A 22 15.45 8.43 3.35
CA LYS A 22 16.14 7.27 2.75
C LYS A 22 15.36 6.74 1.55
N ALA A 23 14.05 6.54 1.71
CA ALA A 23 13.18 6.05 0.64
C ALA A 23 13.12 7.02 -0.54
N ALA A 24 13.00 8.33 -0.27
CA ALA A 24 12.97 9.35 -1.31
C ALA A 24 14.25 9.38 -2.15
N ILE A 25 15.42 9.32 -1.49
CA ILE A 25 16.72 9.27 -2.18
C ILE A 25 16.85 7.99 -3.01
N VAL A 26 16.51 6.83 -2.45
CA VAL A 26 16.57 5.55 -3.17
C VAL A 26 15.64 5.58 -4.39
N LYS A 27 14.41 6.10 -4.22
CA LYS A 27 13.47 6.27 -5.33
C LYS A 27 14.06 7.12 -6.45
N LEU A 28 14.70 8.26 -6.13
CA LEU A 28 15.35 9.12 -7.12
C LEU A 28 16.47 8.38 -7.87
N LEU A 29 17.40 7.76 -7.14
CA LEU A 29 18.60 7.16 -7.73
C LEU A 29 18.32 5.88 -8.54
N TYR A 30 17.26 5.14 -8.20
CA TYR A 30 16.89 3.91 -8.90
C TYR A 30 15.89 4.12 -10.04
N ARG A 31 15.39 5.35 -10.26
CA ARG A 31 14.63 5.70 -11.49
C ARG A 31 15.44 5.41 -12.75
N ASN A 32 16.72 5.77 -12.72
CA ASN A 32 17.67 5.42 -13.78
C ASN A 32 19.06 5.19 -13.16
N THR A 33 19.47 3.92 -13.09
CA THR A 33 20.76 3.53 -12.48
C THR A 33 21.98 3.95 -13.31
N ASN A 34 21.79 4.42 -14.54
CA ASN A 34 22.85 4.99 -15.39
C ASN A 34 23.12 6.48 -15.11
N LEU A 35 22.30 7.13 -14.28
CA LEU A 35 22.48 8.52 -13.89
C LEU A 35 23.09 8.60 -12.48
N ALA A 36 24.05 9.51 -12.33
CA ALA A 36 24.65 9.85 -11.05
C ALA A 36 24.39 11.33 -10.74
N TYR A 37 24.22 11.64 -9.46
CA TYR A 37 23.84 12.96 -8.98
C TYR A 37 24.80 13.46 -7.90
N THR A 38 25.08 14.76 -7.90
CA THR A 38 25.77 15.42 -6.79
C THR A 38 24.87 15.48 -5.56
N PRO A 39 25.44 15.61 -4.34
CA PRO A 39 24.64 15.86 -3.14
C PRO A 39 23.72 17.08 -3.23
N ALA A 40 24.16 18.12 -3.94
CA ALA A 40 23.39 19.36 -4.13
C ALA A 40 22.19 19.13 -5.06
N GLU A 41 22.35 18.38 -6.15
CA GLU A 41 21.24 18.03 -7.03
C GLU A 41 20.20 17.15 -6.31
N ILE A 42 20.65 16.17 -5.52
CA ILE A 42 19.74 15.33 -4.71
C ILE A 42 19.00 16.18 -3.68
N GLN A 43 19.72 17.09 -3.00
CA GLN A 43 19.13 18.04 -2.07
C GLN A 43 18.03 18.87 -2.75
N ASN A 44 18.33 19.47 -3.90
CA ASN A 44 17.40 20.35 -4.61
C ASN A 44 16.20 19.58 -5.17
N ALA A 45 16.43 18.38 -5.71
CA ALA A 45 15.38 17.55 -6.29
C ALA A 45 14.36 17.04 -5.26
N LEU A 46 14.78 16.90 -3.99
CA LEU A 46 13.96 16.35 -2.91
C LEU A 46 13.63 17.37 -1.81
N ASP A 47 14.04 18.63 -2.00
CA ASP A 47 13.91 19.72 -1.01
C ASP A 47 14.37 19.33 0.41
N LEU A 48 15.53 18.67 0.50
CA LEU A 48 16.05 18.15 1.77
C LEU A 48 17.01 19.13 2.47
N PRO A 49 17.04 19.18 3.82
CA PRO A 49 18.07 19.93 4.54
C PRO A 49 19.47 19.38 4.25
N ARG A 50 20.44 20.26 3.93
CA ARG A 50 21.80 19.88 3.50
C ARG A 50 22.49 18.88 4.42
N GLY A 51 22.41 19.11 5.74
CA GLY A 51 23.04 18.22 6.74
C GLY A 51 22.41 16.81 6.77
N THR A 52 21.10 16.74 6.57
CA THR A 52 20.34 15.50 6.48
C THR A 52 20.67 14.74 5.21
N THR A 53 20.78 15.43 4.07
CA THR A 53 21.13 14.83 2.79
C THR A 53 22.49 14.14 2.85
N SER A 54 23.54 14.85 3.27
CA SER A 54 24.89 14.29 3.37
C SER A 54 24.95 13.08 4.30
N THR A 55 24.35 13.18 5.50
CA THR A 55 24.32 12.07 6.47
C THR A 55 23.57 10.85 5.92
N THR A 56 22.46 11.08 5.23
CA THR A 56 21.65 9.99 4.66
C THR A 56 22.36 9.31 3.51
N LEU A 57 23.02 10.07 2.62
CA LEU A 57 23.80 9.53 1.52
C LEU A 57 24.98 8.68 1.99
N SER A 58 25.74 9.16 2.99
CA SER A 58 26.82 8.37 3.59
C SER A 58 26.30 7.04 4.14
N ARG A 59 25.22 7.08 4.93
CA ARG A 59 24.62 5.84 5.49
C ARG A 59 24.14 4.89 4.40
N LEU A 60 23.42 5.37 3.38
CA LEU A 60 22.95 4.53 2.28
C LEU A 60 24.12 3.89 1.50
N HIS A 61 25.22 4.62 1.35
CA HIS A 61 26.43 4.10 0.70
C HIS A 61 27.12 3.05 1.58
N ASP A 62 27.27 3.31 2.87
CA ASP A 62 27.88 2.39 3.84
C ASP A 62 27.06 1.09 3.97
N ASP A 63 25.73 1.21 3.93
CA ASP A 63 24.77 0.10 3.89
C ASP A 63 24.78 -0.64 2.52
N ARG A 64 25.61 -0.21 1.57
CA ARG A 64 25.73 -0.73 0.19
C ARG A 64 24.40 -0.75 -0.59
N LEU A 65 23.53 0.23 -0.31
CA LEU A 65 22.23 0.40 -0.98
C LEU A 65 22.33 1.31 -2.20
N ILE A 66 23.36 2.15 -2.27
CA ILE A 66 23.66 3.06 -3.38
C ILE A 66 25.16 3.03 -3.70
N GLY A 67 25.53 3.40 -4.91
CA GLY A 67 26.91 3.58 -5.33
C GLY A 67 27.36 5.03 -5.20
N LYS A 68 28.69 5.22 -5.12
CA LYS A 68 29.34 6.52 -5.16
C LYS A 68 30.53 6.46 -6.12
N THR A 69 30.62 7.40 -7.05
CA THR A 69 31.75 7.54 -7.96
C THR A 69 32.96 8.16 -7.25
N ASN A 70 34.14 8.05 -7.86
CA ASN A 70 35.36 8.69 -7.33
C ASN A 70 35.21 10.21 -7.18
N ASP A 71 34.43 10.85 -8.07
CA ASP A 71 34.15 12.29 -8.05
C ASP A 71 33.05 12.68 -7.06
N GLY A 72 32.53 11.71 -6.30
CA GLY A 72 31.56 11.94 -5.23
C GLY A 72 30.10 12.02 -5.67
N LEU A 73 29.78 11.55 -6.88
CA LEU A 73 28.40 11.44 -7.38
C LEU A 73 27.75 10.16 -6.87
N TYR A 74 26.46 10.20 -6.57
CA TYR A 74 25.71 9.04 -6.08
C TYR A 74 24.78 8.50 -7.15
N HIS A 75 24.66 7.17 -7.24
CA HIS A 75 23.84 6.48 -8.23
C HIS A 75 23.22 5.21 -7.64
N GLY A 76 22.16 4.69 -8.28
CA GLY A 76 21.60 3.38 -7.92
C GLY A 76 22.51 2.23 -8.35
N LEU A 77 22.43 1.08 -7.68
CA LEU A 77 23.23 -0.10 -8.01
C LEU A 77 22.46 -1.02 -8.96
N GLU A 78 23.07 -1.40 -10.08
CA GLU A 78 22.35 -2.19 -11.08
C GLU A 78 21.99 -3.60 -10.61
N ARG A 79 22.88 -4.21 -9.81
CA ARG A 79 22.79 -5.60 -9.33
C ARG A 79 21.96 -5.77 -8.05
N ARG A 80 21.39 -4.69 -7.50
CA ARG A 80 20.53 -4.72 -6.30
C ARG A 80 19.06 -4.75 -6.71
N ASP A 81 18.60 -5.91 -7.17
CA ASP A 81 17.23 -6.10 -7.64
C ASP A 81 16.20 -5.93 -6.52
N ASP A 82 16.57 -6.25 -5.29
CA ASP A 82 15.80 -5.96 -4.07
C ASP A 82 15.52 -4.45 -3.95
N VAL A 83 16.55 -3.61 -4.12
CA VAL A 83 16.42 -2.14 -3.99
C VAL A 83 15.66 -1.55 -5.16
N ARG A 84 15.90 -2.08 -6.35
CA ARG A 84 15.14 -1.69 -7.55
C ARG A 84 13.66 -2.04 -7.40
N ARG A 85 13.33 -3.22 -6.89
CA ARG A 85 11.95 -3.64 -6.63
C ARG A 85 11.29 -2.74 -5.60
N PHE A 86 11.98 -2.42 -4.51
CA PHE A 86 11.49 -1.47 -3.50
C PHE A 86 11.26 -0.06 -4.08
N ALA A 87 12.21 0.46 -4.87
CA ALA A 87 12.05 1.77 -5.51
C ALA A 87 10.85 1.80 -6.46
N ARG A 88 10.61 0.71 -7.21
CA ARG A 88 9.42 0.57 -8.07
C ARG A 88 8.13 0.53 -7.28
N SER A 89 8.07 -0.17 -6.14
CA SER A 89 6.87 -0.15 -5.30
C SER A 89 6.59 1.25 -4.74
N LEU A 90 7.63 2.05 -4.44
CA LEU A 90 7.43 3.45 -4.06
C LEU A 90 6.84 4.30 -5.20
N VAL A 91 7.20 4.03 -6.45
CA VAL A 91 6.58 4.73 -7.60
C VAL A 91 5.11 4.37 -7.71
N GLN A 92 4.78 3.09 -7.61
CA GLN A 92 3.40 2.61 -7.66
C GLN A 92 2.55 3.17 -6.51
N LEU A 93 3.11 3.30 -5.31
CA LEU A 93 2.41 3.91 -4.17
C LEU A 93 2.05 5.37 -4.44
N ASP A 94 2.96 6.18 -4.98
CA ASP A 94 2.65 7.56 -5.36
C ASP A 94 1.59 7.61 -6.48
N GLU A 95 1.69 6.76 -7.50
CA GLU A 95 0.69 6.69 -8.56
C GLU A 95 -0.72 6.33 -8.04
N MET A 96 -0.79 5.44 -7.04
CA MET A 96 -2.05 5.10 -6.38
C MET A 96 -2.58 6.26 -5.54
N ALA A 97 -1.71 6.97 -4.82
CA ALA A 97 -2.09 8.15 -4.04
C ALA A 97 -2.59 9.29 -4.93
N ASP A 98 -1.95 9.51 -6.08
CA ASP A 98 -2.38 10.51 -7.07
C ASP A 98 -3.72 10.13 -7.72
N ARG A 99 -3.94 8.83 -7.98
CA ARG A 99 -5.19 8.32 -8.57
C ARG A 99 -6.36 8.35 -7.60
N TYR A 100 -6.10 8.07 -6.33
CA TYR A 100 -7.09 7.98 -5.26
C TYR A 100 -6.69 8.90 -4.09
N PRO A 101 -6.83 10.22 -4.26
CA PRO A 101 -6.44 11.19 -3.24
C PRO A 101 -7.29 11.07 -1.97
N GLU A 102 -8.53 10.62 -2.11
CA GLU A 102 -9.45 10.29 -1.01
C GLU A 102 -9.71 8.78 -1.03
N PRO A 103 -8.87 7.96 -0.38
CA PRO A 103 -8.96 6.50 -0.48
C PRO A 103 -10.21 5.94 0.19
N GLY A 104 -10.98 6.75 0.92
CA GLY A 104 -12.22 6.36 1.63
C GLY A 104 -12.00 5.41 2.81
N LEU A 105 -10.80 4.86 2.95
CA LEU A 105 -10.33 4.01 4.04
C LEU A 105 -8.93 4.49 4.46
N THR A 106 -8.80 4.86 5.71
CA THR A 106 -7.54 5.13 6.39
C THR A 106 -7.04 3.87 7.09
N PRO A 107 -5.75 3.77 7.42
CA PRO A 107 -5.24 2.67 8.24
C PRO A 107 -5.94 2.50 9.60
N ASP A 108 -6.61 3.55 10.09
CA ASP A 108 -7.40 3.51 11.32
C ASP A 108 -8.81 2.92 11.11
N ASP A 109 -9.31 2.89 9.86
CA ASP A 109 -10.63 2.34 9.51
C ASP A 109 -10.62 0.81 9.34
N VAL A 110 -9.44 0.20 9.29
CA VAL A 110 -9.27 -1.26 9.18
C VAL A 110 -8.99 -1.87 10.56
N GLU A 111 -9.82 -2.84 10.96
CA GLU A 111 -9.53 -3.60 12.17
C GLU A 111 -8.21 -4.37 12.02
N GLN A 112 -7.24 -4.01 12.85
CA GLN A 112 -5.95 -4.70 12.86
C GLN A 112 -6.12 -6.12 13.41
N THR A 113 -6.06 -7.11 12.54
CA THR A 113 -6.02 -8.52 12.92
C THR A 113 -4.56 -8.93 13.15
N GLY A 114 -4.12 -9.02 14.42
CA GLY A 114 -2.75 -9.42 14.76
C GLY A 114 -2.27 -8.94 16.13
N ALA A 115 -0.97 -9.06 16.41
CA ALA A 115 -0.36 -8.71 17.70
C ALA A 115 -0.51 -7.23 18.12
N GLY A 116 -0.91 -6.35 17.19
CA GLY A 116 -1.25 -4.94 17.42
C GLY A 116 -2.75 -4.66 17.57
N ALA A 117 -3.62 -5.67 17.51
CA ALA A 117 -5.05 -5.52 17.72
C ALA A 117 -5.30 -4.85 19.08
N ARG A 118 -5.98 -3.70 19.07
CA ARG A 118 -6.49 -3.10 20.32
C ARG A 118 -7.41 -4.13 20.94
N ARG A 119 -7.02 -4.63 22.10
CA ARG A 119 -7.71 -5.71 22.84
C ARG A 119 -8.94 -5.20 23.59
N GLU A 120 -9.48 -4.05 23.20
CA GLU A 120 -10.71 -3.50 23.74
C GLU A 120 -11.83 -3.88 22.80
N ILE A 121 -12.49 -4.98 23.13
CA ILE A 121 -13.79 -5.33 22.56
C ILE A 121 -14.77 -4.26 23.07
N PRO A 122 -15.48 -3.52 22.19
CA PRO A 122 -16.54 -2.62 22.62
C PRO A 122 -17.55 -3.36 23.50
N ARG A 123 -17.78 -2.86 24.72
CA ARG A 123 -18.67 -3.50 25.72
C ARG A 123 -20.13 -3.56 25.27
N ASP A 124 -20.51 -2.82 24.24
CA ASP A 124 -21.89 -2.76 23.75
C ASP A 124 -22.36 -4.04 23.05
N ARG A 125 -21.47 -5.03 22.82
CA ARG A 125 -21.86 -6.36 22.31
C ARG A 125 -22.16 -7.39 23.42
N ALA A 126 -21.96 -7.05 24.70
CA ALA A 126 -22.09 -8.03 25.78
C ALA A 126 -23.53 -8.35 26.20
N ASP A 127 -24.52 -7.55 25.76
CA ASP A 127 -25.90 -7.66 26.28
C ASP A 127 -26.94 -8.07 25.23
N THR A 128 -26.55 -8.76 24.15
CA THR A 128 -27.52 -9.38 23.22
C THR A 128 -27.27 -10.88 23.13
N GLU A 129 -27.39 -11.55 24.27
CA GLU A 129 -27.86 -12.94 24.32
C GLU A 129 -29.39 -12.93 24.15
N GLU A 130 -29.88 -12.58 22.95
CA GLU A 130 -31.21 -13.01 22.54
C GLU A 130 -31.07 -14.33 21.81
N ASP A 131 -31.54 -15.37 22.50
CA ASP A 131 -31.85 -16.71 22.04
C ASP A 131 -32.48 -16.72 20.64
N GLN A 132 -31.64 -16.87 19.61
CA GLN A 132 -32.06 -17.33 18.30
C GLN A 132 -31.30 -18.62 18.01
N SER A 133 -31.89 -19.72 18.46
CA SER A 133 -31.71 -21.05 17.88
C SER A 133 -32.13 -21.02 16.40
N GLY A 134 -31.30 -20.40 15.56
CA GLY A 134 -31.34 -20.51 14.12
C GLY A 134 -30.42 -21.64 13.70
N GLU A 135 -31.02 -22.75 13.25
CA GLU A 135 -30.37 -23.89 12.59
C GLU A 135 -29.24 -23.41 11.66
N GLU A 136 -28.02 -23.89 11.90
CA GLU A 136 -26.87 -23.63 11.02
C GLU A 136 -27.22 -24.15 9.61
N PRO A 137 -27.29 -23.27 8.59
CA PRO A 137 -27.69 -23.72 7.26
C PRO A 137 -26.63 -24.68 6.73
N ALA A 138 -27.09 -25.85 6.29
CA ALA A 138 -26.23 -26.90 5.80
C ALA A 138 -25.36 -26.38 4.64
N PRO A 139 -24.13 -26.91 4.47
CA PRO A 139 -23.16 -26.41 3.49
C PRO A 139 -23.64 -26.43 2.02
N ALA A 140 -24.78 -27.06 1.72
CA ALA A 140 -25.43 -27.02 0.41
C ALA A 140 -26.13 -25.68 0.10
N ASP A 141 -26.46 -24.86 1.10
CA ASP A 141 -27.13 -23.57 0.88
C ASP A 141 -26.16 -22.44 0.49
N TRP A 142 -24.86 -22.70 0.57
CA TRP A 142 -23.81 -21.75 0.21
C TRP A 142 -23.66 -21.58 -1.31
N VAL A 143 -24.01 -22.62 -2.08
CA VAL A 143 -23.77 -22.67 -3.53
C VAL A 143 -24.88 -22.05 -4.38
N ASN A 144 -26.04 -21.71 -3.79
CA ASN A 144 -27.16 -21.10 -4.53
C ASN A 144 -27.19 -19.55 -4.50
N SER A 145 -26.27 -18.90 -3.78
CA SER A 145 -26.23 -17.43 -3.66
C SER A 145 -25.55 -16.70 -4.84
N THR A 146 -25.39 -17.36 -5.98
CA THR A 146 -24.90 -16.75 -7.22
C THR A 146 -25.83 -17.01 -8.40
N ALA A 147 -27.02 -16.43 -8.34
CA ALA A 147 -27.81 -16.16 -9.56
C ALA A 147 -28.60 -14.86 -9.41
N ALA A 148 -28.04 -13.77 -9.94
CA ALA A 148 -28.84 -12.77 -10.65
C ALA A 148 -28.66 -13.04 -12.16
N PRO A 149 -29.51 -12.57 -13.09
CA PRO A 149 -30.68 -11.69 -12.95
C PRO A 149 -31.92 -12.13 -13.77
N SER A 150 -33.17 -11.78 -13.39
CA SER A 150 -34.22 -11.39 -14.38
C SER A 150 -35.43 -10.67 -13.74
N THR A 151 -35.62 -9.42 -14.18
CA THR A 151 -36.87 -8.74 -14.60
C THR A 151 -38.17 -8.93 -13.81
N THR A 152 -38.73 -7.82 -13.32
CA THR A 152 -40.15 -7.49 -13.55
C THR A 152 -40.31 -5.97 -13.59
N GLU A 153 -40.66 -5.48 -14.77
CA GLU A 153 -41.05 -4.10 -15.06
C GLU A 153 -42.36 -3.74 -14.34
N SER A 154 -42.41 -2.52 -13.80
CA SER A 154 -43.59 -1.94 -13.16
C SER A 154 -44.52 -1.33 -14.21
N ASN A 155 -45.79 -1.76 -14.20
CA ASN A 155 -46.89 -1.15 -14.94
C ASN A 155 -47.02 0.36 -14.68
N THR A 156 -47.34 1.12 -15.73
CA THR A 156 -48.08 2.38 -15.62
C THR A 156 -49.31 2.33 -16.52
N ASP A 157 -50.41 2.80 -15.96
CA ASP A 157 -51.79 2.78 -16.41
C ASP A 157 -52.12 3.43 -17.76
N ALA A 158 -53.26 2.95 -18.29
CA ALA A 158 -54.32 3.65 -19.03
C ALA A 158 -54.00 4.32 -20.38
N ASP A 159 -54.73 3.93 -21.44
CA ASP A 159 -56.00 4.60 -21.81
C ASP A 159 -56.54 4.08 -23.17
N SER A 160 -57.83 3.74 -23.17
CA SER A 160 -58.85 3.80 -24.22
C SER A 160 -58.64 3.37 -25.70
N ALA A 161 -59.71 2.72 -26.17
CA ALA A 161 -60.37 2.84 -27.49
C ALA A 161 -60.08 1.78 -28.58
N SER A 162 -60.99 0.80 -28.62
CA SER A 162 -61.93 0.53 -29.73
C SER A 162 -61.47 0.59 -31.20
N GLY A 163 -61.75 -0.49 -31.95
CA GLY A 163 -61.86 -0.50 -33.42
C GLY A 163 -61.07 -1.67 -34.05
N ASP A 164 -61.61 -2.89 -34.27
CA ASP A 164 -62.64 -3.30 -35.25
C ASP A 164 -62.06 -3.58 -36.66
N ARG A 165 -62.19 -4.87 -37.09
CA ARG A 165 -62.07 -5.48 -38.45
C ARG A 165 -60.69 -5.39 -39.16
N GLU A 166 -60.22 -6.42 -39.87
CA GLU A 166 -60.85 -7.48 -40.68
C GLU A 166 -59.97 -8.74 -40.71
#